data_AF-A0A246JNZ3-F1
#
_entry.id   AF-A0A246JNZ3-F1
#
_cell.length_a   1.000
_cell.length_b   1.000
_cell.length_c   1.000
_cell.angle_alpha   90.00
_cell.angle_beta   90.00
_cell.angle_gamma   90.00
#
_symmetry.space_group_name_H-M   'P 1'
#
loop_
_entity.id
_entity.type
_entity.pdbx_description
1 polymer ?
#
loop_
_entity_poly.entity_id
_entity_poly.type
_entity_poly.pdbx_seq_one_letter_code
_entity_poly.pdbx_strand_id
1 'polypeptide(L)'
;MHQLPIFLNLTGRTVVLVGEGEAAEAKARLIGRAGGRIVQAWEQGATIAFVALDDEAEARTAATGLRARGLLVNVVDRPDLCDFTTPAIVDRAPVTIAIGTGGASAGLAKAVRQRIEALLPARLGALASALYTTRDAMKARWPTPADRRRAIDTALAPGGALDPLDGAAADKVDAWLASEVASQPPRLETIRLTSPDPDDLTLRAARLLGEADHIFHPADVAPAIIARARADAVRHVADATPQEAPAGLSLWLEMPDDC
;
A
#
# COMPACT_ATOMS: atom_id res chain seq x y z
N MET A 1 3.51 -17.33 7.04
CA MET A 1 3.09 -16.74 5.74
C MET A 1 3.98 -17.33 4.66
N HIS A 2 3.42 -17.91 3.60
CA HIS A 2 4.18 -18.62 2.55
C HIS A 2 4.11 -17.94 1.17
N GLN A 3 3.41 -16.80 1.07
CA GLN A 3 3.24 -16.05 -0.18
C GLN A 3 3.59 -14.58 0.07
N LEU A 4 4.29 -13.97 -0.89
CA LEU A 4 4.62 -12.55 -0.89
C LEU A 4 3.66 -11.81 -1.84
N PRO A 5 2.79 -10.93 -1.35
CA PRO A 5 1.92 -10.14 -2.21
C PRO A 5 2.73 -9.06 -2.93
N ILE A 6 2.81 -9.18 -4.25
CA ILE A 6 3.47 -8.20 -5.13
C ILE A 6 2.55 -7.83 -6.29
N PHE A 7 2.63 -6.57 -6.72
CA PHE A 7 2.00 -6.11 -7.96
C PHE A 7 3.04 -6.07 -9.07
N LEU A 8 2.76 -6.73 -10.19
CA LEU A 8 3.66 -6.86 -11.33
C LEU A 8 3.23 -5.88 -12.43
N ASN A 9 4.14 -5.01 -12.86
CA ASN A 9 3.91 -4.19 -14.05
C ASN A 9 4.19 -5.03 -15.31
N LEU A 10 3.13 -5.38 -16.04
CA LEU A 10 3.22 -6.17 -17.26
C LEU A 10 3.19 -5.32 -18.53
N THR A 11 3.14 -3.99 -18.44
CA THR A 11 3.07 -3.10 -19.61
C THR A 11 4.24 -3.36 -20.54
N GLY A 12 3.96 -3.84 -21.76
CA GLY A 12 4.96 -4.17 -22.77
C GLY A 12 5.79 -5.42 -22.46
N ARG A 13 5.53 -6.13 -21.36
CA ARG A 13 6.26 -7.37 -21.00
C ARG A 13 5.66 -8.58 -21.69
N THR A 14 6.52 -9.52 -22.06
CA THR A 14 6.13 -10.79 -22.65
C THR A 14 5.71 -11.77 -21.58
N VAL A 15 4.54 -12.39 -21.74
CA VAL A 15 3.99 -13.41 -20.84
C VAL A 15 3.67 -14.65 -21.67
N VAL A 16 4.20 -15.80 -21.26
CA VAL A 16 3.87 -17.07 -21.90
C VAL A 16 2.51 -17.54 -21.39
N LEU A 17 1.59 -17.87 -22.29
CA LEU A 17 0.34 -18.54 -21.96
C LEU A 17 0.26 -19.79 -22.82
N VAL A 18 0.35 -20.96 -22.20
CA VAL A 18 0.24 -22.26 -22.88
C VAL A 18 -1.15 -22.82 -22.64
N GLY A 19 -1.81 -23.27 -23.71
CA GLY A 19 -3.11 -23.92 -23.66
C GLY A 19 -4.24 -23.04 -24.21
N GLU A 20 -5.41 -23.65 -24.31
CA GLU A 20 -6.61 -23.07 -24.95
C GLU A 20 -7.84 -23.23 -24.03
N GLY A 21 -8.99 -22.73 -24.49
CA GLY A 21 -10.26 -22.85 -23.76
C GLY A 21 -10.48 -21.77 -22.69
N GLU A 22 -11.54 -21.95 -21.90
CA GLU A 22 -12.06 -20.91 -20.99
C GLU A 22 -11.03 -20.46 -19.94
N ALA A 23 -10.26 -21.40 -19.40
CA ALA A 23 -9.21 -21.13 -18.44
C ALA A 23 -8.08 -20.26 -19.04
N ALA A 24 -7.63 -20.60 -20.24
CA ALA A 24 -6.62 -19.81 -20.96
C ALA A 24 -7.15 -18.41 -21.29
N GLU A 25 -8.38 -18.29 -21.79
CA GLU A 25 -9.01 -17.00 -22.07
C GLU A 25 -9.15 -16.12 -20.82
N ALA A 26 -9.49 -16.72 -19.67
CA ALA A 26 -9.56 -15.99 -18.40
C ALA A 26 -8.20 -15.41 -18.00
N LYS A 27 -7.10 -16.15 -18.19
CA LYS A 27 -5.74 -15.64 -18.00
C LYS A 27 -5.38 -14.58 -19.04
N ALA A 28 -5.74 -14.79 -20.30
CA ALA A 28 -5.48 -13.84 -21.37
C ALA A 28 -6.12 -12.47 -21.09
N ARG A 29 -7.38 -12.44 -20.61
CA ARG A 29 -8.05 -11.20 -20.19
C ARG A 29 -7.30 -10.50 -19.06
N LEU A 30 -6.81 -11.25 -18.06
CA LEU A 30 -6.04 -10.68 -16.96
C LEU A 30 -4.72 -10.05 -17.45
N ILE A 31 -3.97 -10.80 -18.26
CA ILE A 31 -2.67 -10.38 -18.81
C ILE A 31 -2.85 -9.14 -19.71
N GLY A 32 -3.85 -9.16 -20.59
CA GLY A 32 -4.15 -8.06 -21.50
C GLY A 32 -4.52 -6.77 -20.77
N ARG A 33 -5.36 -6.84 -19.72
CA ARG A 33 -5.69 -5.67 -18.87
C ARG A 33 -4.47 -5.07 -18.18
N ALA A 34 -3.49 -5.90 -17.84
CA ALA A 34 -2.22 -5.46 -17.26
C ALA A 34 -1.20 -4.97 -18.31
N GLY A 35 -1.56 -4.95 -19.60
CA GLY A 35 -0.71 -4.50 -20.70
C GLY A 35 0.34 -5.50 -21.17
N GLY A 36 0.18 -6.78 -20.81
CA GLY A 36 1.11 -7.85 -21.20
C GLY A 36 0.91 -8.33 -22.64
N ARG A 37 2.03 -8.64 -23.31
CA ARG A 37 2.05 -9.30 -24.63
C ARG A 37 2.06 -10.81 -24.44
N ILE A 38 1.00 -11.48 -24.90
CA ILE A 38 0.85 -12.93 -24.77
C ILE A 38 1.57 -13.64 -25.92
N VAL A 39 2.31 -14.71 -25.58
CA VAL A 39 2.94 -15.63 -26.53
C VAL A 39 2.67 -17.09 -26.14
N GLN A 40 2.62 -17.99 -27.11
CA GLN A 40 2.30 -19.41 -26.89
C GLN A 40 3.52 -20.26 -26.51
N ALA A 41 4.72 -19.75 -26.79
CA ALA A 41 5.98 -20.41 -26.49
C ALA A 41 6.94 -19.43 -25.83
N TRP A 42 7.97 -19.96 -25.17
CA TRP A 42 8.98 -19.12 -24.56
C TRP A 42 9.77 -18.33 -25.60
N GLU A 43 9.93 -17.04 -25.34
CA GLU A 43 10.79 -16.11 -26.08
C GLU A 43 11.75 -15.43 -25.09
N GLN A 44 12.90 -14.97 -25.59
CA GLN A 44 13.88 -14.27 -24.77
C GLN A 44 13.26 -13.05 -24.07
N GLY A 45 13.49 -12.93 -22.77
CA GLY A 45 12.95 -11.84 -21.94
C GLY A 45 11.58 -12.11 -21.32
N ALA A 46 10.91 -13.22 -21.62
CA ALA A 46 9.73 -13.65 -20.85
C ALA A 46 10.14 -14.16 -19.47
N THR A 47 9.48 -13.69 -18.41
CA THR A 47 9.79 -14.04 -17.01
C THR A 47 8.63 -14.70 -16.27
N ILE A 48 7.42 -14.71 -16.85
CA ILE A 48 6.20 -15.25 -16.24
C ILE A 48 5.49 -16.11 -17.28
N ALA A 49 4.97 -17.24 -16.83
CA ALA A 49 4.12 -18.12 -17.61
C ALA A 49 2.83 -18.51 -16.89
N PHE A 50 1.79 -18.73 -17.69
CA PHE A 50 0.56 -19.40 -17.31
C PHE A 50 0.40 -20.66 -18.15
N VAL A 51 -0.01 -21.76 -17.52
CA VAL A 51 -0.29 -23.04 -18.19
C VAL A 51 -1.73 -23.43 -17.89
N ALA A 52 -2.53 -23.56 -18.92
CA ALA A 52 -3.94 -23.93 -18.88
C ALA A 52 -4.18 -25.13 -19.80
N LEU A 53 -3.61 -26.28 -19.40
CA LEU A 53 -3.74 -27.57 -20.09
C LEU A 53 -4.54 -28.53 -19.21
N ASP A 54 -5.47 -29.27 -19.82
CA ASP A 54 -6.33 -30.22 -19.12
C ASP A 54 -5.57 -31.50 -18.70
N ASP A 55 -4.69 -31.99 -19.59
CA ASP A 55 -3.86 -33.17 -19.30
C ASP A 55 -2.76 -32.82 -18.28
N GLU A 56 -2.71 -33.59 -17.19
CA GLU A 56 -1.77 -33.33 -16.10
C GLU A 56 -0.30 -33.58 -16.52
N ALA A 57 -0.04 -34.61 -17.32
CA ALA A 57 1.32 -34.95 -17.73
C ALA A 57 1.89 -33.88 -18.67
N GLU A 58 1.07 -33.38 -19.60
CA GLU A 58 1.39 -32.26 -20.48
C GLU A 58 1.59 -30.97 -19.68
N ALA A 59 0.68 -30.65 -18.74
CA ALA A 59 0.80 -29.47 -17.88
C ALA A 59 2.09 -29.50 -17.04
N ARG A 60 2.44 -30.65 -16.47
CA ARG A 60 3.67 -30.85 -15.67
C ARG A 60 4.92 -30.73 -16.54
N THR A 61 4.88 -31.27 -17.75
CA THR A 61 5.98 -31.16 -18.72
C THR A 61 6.21 -29.71 -19.12
N ALA A 62 5.14 -28.99 -19.47
CA ALA A 62 5.19 -27.58 -19.81
C ALA A 62 5.73 -26.73 -18.65
N ALA A 63 5.19 -26.93 -17.44
CA ALA A 63 5.62 -26.21 -16.25
C ALA A 63 7.10 -26.44 -15.93
N THR A 64 7.56 -27.69 -15.96
CA THR A 64 8.97 -28.04 -15.75
C THR A 64 9.88 -27.38 -16.79
N GLY A 65 9.49 -27.43 -18.07
CA GLY A 65 10.25 -26.83 -19.16
C GLY A 65 10.34 -25.30 -19.06
N LEU A 66 9.26 -24.63 -18.66
CA LEU A 66 9.23 -23.17 -18.47
C LEU A 66 10.04 -22.75 -17.24
N ARG A 67 9.95 -23.48 -16.13
CA ARG A 67 10.77 -23.25 -14.93
C ARG A 67 12.27 -23.42 -15.21
N ALA A 68 12.65 -24.43 -15.99
CA ALA A 68 14.04 -24.64 -16.41
C ALA A 68 14.61 -23.46 -17.22
N ARG A 69 13.75 -22.60 -17.79
CA ARG A 69 14.11 -21.36 -18.49
C ARG A 69 14.08 -20.12 -17.60
N GLY A 70 13.84 -20.29 -16.29
CA GLY A 70 13.83 -19.21 -15.30
C GLY A 70 12.49 -18.47 -15.17
N LEU A 71 11.38 -19.02 -15.68
CA LEU A 71 10.07 -18.39 -15.56
C LEU A 71 9.40 -18.78 -14.24
N LEU A 72 8.70 -17.81 -13.64
CA LEU A 72 7.67 -18.12 -12.65
C LEU A 72 6.44 -18.67 -13.37
N VAL A 73 5.96 -19.84 -12.96
CA VAL A 73 4.85 -20.54 -13.63
C VAL A 73 3.62 -20.58 -12.72
N ASN A 74 2.45 -20.29 -13.29
CA ASN A 74 1.14 -20.56 -12.68
C ASN A 74 0.40 -21.58 -13.54
N VAL A 75 0.10 -22.76 -12.98
CA VAL A 75 -0.68 -23.80 -13.65
C VAL A 75 -2.11 -23.78 -13.12
N VAL A 76 -3.08 -23.66 -14.02
CA VAL A 76 -4.50 -23.64 -13.66
C VAL A 76 -4.88 -24.95 -12.96
N ASP A 77 -5.64 -24.83 -11.86
CA ASP A 77 -6.15 -25.95 -11.06
C ASP A 77 -5.10 -26.96 -10.56
N ARG A 78 -3.82 -26.59 -10.55
CA ARG A 78 -2.71 -27.42 -10.06
C ARG A 78 -1.77 -26.60 -9.15
N PRO A 79 -2.18 -26.33 -7.89
CA PRO A 79 -1.40 -25.50 -6.96
C PRO A 79 0.04 -25.98 -6.73
N ASP A 80 0.27 -27.30 -6.69
CA ASP A 80 1.61 -27.88 -6.47
C ASP A 80 2.59 -27.62 -7.63
N LEU A 81 2.06 -27.23 -8.79
CA LEU A 81 2.84 -26.86 -9.97
C LEU A 81 3.02 -25.34 -10.11
N CYS A 82 2.52 -24.54 -9.15
CA CYS A 82 2.57 -23.08 -9.21
C CYS A 82 3.72 -22.50 -8.39
N ASP A 83 4.40 -21.50 -8.93
CA ASP A 83 5.34 -20.63 -8.20
C ASP A 83 4.64 -19.40 -7.60
N PHE A 84 3.49 -19.03 -8.15
CA PHE A 84 2.66 -17.92 -7.69
C PHE A 84 1.18 -18.23 -7.89
N THR A 85 0.31 -17.50 -7.19
CA THR A 85 -1.15 -17.61 -7.34
C THR A 85 -1.73 -16.34 -7.95
N THR A 86 -2.89 -16.49 -8.60
CA THR A 86 -3.66 -15.34 -9.09
C THR A 86 -4.71 -14.99 -8.04
N PRO A 87 -4.64 -13.81 -7.39
CA PRO A 87 -5.56 -13.46 -6.31
C PRO A 87 -6.95 -13.11 -6.85
N ALA A 88 -7.93 -13.02 -5.95
CA ALA A 88 -9.17 -12.31 -6.26
C ALA A 88 -8.88 -10.81 -6.27
N ILE A 89 -9.30 -10.10 -7.32
CA ILE A 89 -8.91 -8.70 -7.55
C ILE A 89 -10.13 -7.81 -7.53
N VAL A 90 -10.10 -6.74 -6.73
CA VAL A 90 -10.98 -5.58 -6.89
C VAL A 90 -10.23 -4.55 -7.72
N ASP A 91 -10.82 -4.19 -8.86
CA ASP A 91 -10.23 -3.27 -9.81
C ASP A 91 -10.98 -1.93 -9.81
N ARG A 92 -10.28 -0.87 -9.40
CA ARG A 92 -10.68 0.54 -9.45
C ARG A 92 -9.48 1.35 -9.97
N ALA A 93 -8.82 0.86 -11.01
CA ALA A 93 -7.56 1.40 -11.52
C ALA A 93 -7.49 2.95 -11.49
N PRO A 94 -6.41 3.55 -10.96
CA PRO A 94 -5.16 2.89 -10.53
C PRO A 94 -5.22 2.27 -9.12
N VAL A 95 -6.35 2.30 -8.41
CA VAL A 95 -6.50 1.64 -7.11
C VAL A 95 -6.86 0.18 -7.30
N THR A 96 -6.05 -0.73 -6.77
CA THR A 96 -6.26 -2.18 -6.90
C THR A 96 -6.10 -2.87 -5.55
N ILE A 97 -6.96 -3.84 -5.26
CA ILE A 97 -6.87 -4.68 -4.06
C ILE A 97 -6.77 -6.13 -4.50
N ALA A 98 -5.76 -6.83 -3.97
CA ALA A 98 -5.57 -8.26 -4.18
C ALA A 98 -5.89 -9.02 -2.89
N ILE A 99 -6.80 -9.99 -2.98
CA ILE A 99 -7.18 -10.87 -1.88
C ILE A 99 -6.65 -12.27 -2.17
N GLY A 100 -5.72 -12.73 -1.34
CA GLY A 100 -5.16 -14.08 -1.37
C GLY A 100 -5.48 -14.84 -0.10
N THR A 101 -5.72 -16.15 -0.21
CA THR A 101 -5.95 -17.04 0.94
C THR A 101 -4.84 -18.09 1.10
N GLY A 102 -3.71 -17.92 0.41
CA GLY A 102 -2.66 -18.95 0.41
C GLY A 102 -3.12 -20.30 -0.16
N GLY A 103 -4.14 -20.32 -1.02
CA GLY A 103 -4.77 -21.55 -1.52
C GLY A 103 -5.85 -22.16 -0.61
N ALA A 104 -6.07 -21.63 0.60
CA ALA A 104 -7.00 -22.24 1.56
C ALA A 104 -8.48 -22.24 1.12
N SER A 105 -8.96 -21.18 0.45
CA SER A 105 -10.35 -21.13 -0.03
C SER A 105 -10.56 -20.05 -1.10
N ALA A 106 -10.73 -20.47 -2.35
CA ALA A 106 -11.14 -19.57 -3.44
C ALA A 106 -12.53 -18.95 -3.21
N GLY A 107 -13.44 -19.70 -2.57
CA GLY A 107 -14.78 -19.23 -2.21
C GLY A 107 -14.73 -18.08 -1.20
N LEU A 108 -13.88 -18.18 -0.17
CA LEU A 108 -13.67 -17.10 0.79
C LEU A 108 -13.09 -15.85 0.11
N ALA A 109 -12.06 -16.02 -0.74
CA ALA A 109 -11.45 -14.92 -1.50
C ALA A 109 -12.51 -14.18 -2.35
N LYS A 110 -13.39 -14.94 -3.03
CA LYS A 110 -14.50 -14.40 -3.82
C LYS A 110 -15.49 -13.62 -2.95
N ALA A 111 -15.92 -14.17 -1.82
CA ALA A 111 -16.88 -13.52 -0.94
C ALA A 111 -16.33 -12.22 -0.32
N VAL A 112 -15.06 -12.21 0.07
CA VAL A 112 -14.38 -10.99 0.57
C VAL A 112 -14.27 -9.94 -0.54
N ARG A 113 -13.82 -10.34 -1.74
CA ARG A 113 -13.75 -9.45 -2.92
C ARG A 113 -15.10 -8.77 -3.20
N GLN A 114 -16.19 -9.53 -3.21
CA GLN A 114 -17.54 -8.99 -3.48
C GLN A 114 -17.98 -7.96 -2.44
N ARG A 115 -17.67 -8.18 -1.16
CA ARG A 115 -17.97 -7.22 -0.09
C ARG A 115 -17.16 -5.93 -0.24
N ILE A 116 -15.86 -6.05 -0.52
CA ILE A 116 -14.99 -4.88 -0.76
C ILE A 116 -15.46 -4.10 -2.00
N GLU A 117 -15.84 -4.79 -3.08
CA GLU A 117 -16.39 -4.16 -4.29
C GLU A 117 -17.65 -3.33 -4.02
N ALA A 118 -18.53 -3.81 -3.13
CA ALA A 118 -19.75 -3.11 -2.76
C ALA A 118 -19.47 -1.87 -1.88
N LEU A 119 -18.40 -1.90 -1.08
CA LEU A 119 -18.00 -0.79 -0.22
C LEU A 119 -17.31 0.33 -1.01
N LEU A 120 -16.53 -0.01 -2.03
CA LEU A 120 -15.69 0.96 -2.74
C LEU A 120 -16.41 1.61 -3.93
N PRO A 121 -16.47 2.96 -3.99
CA PRO A 121 -17.05 3.66 -5.12
C PRO A 121 -16.40 3.27 -6.45
N ALA A 122 -17.20 3.21 -7.52
CA ALA A 122 -16.69 2.92 -8.86
C ALA A 122 -15.65 3.96 -9.33
N ARG A 123 -15.80 5.22 -8.90
CA ARG A 123 -14.93 6.35 -9.26
C ARG A 123 -13.71 6.53 -8.36
N LEU A 124 -13.41 5.59 -7.46
CA LEU A 124 -12.23 5.68 -6.58
C LEU A 124 -10.92 5.85 -7.38
N GLY A 125 -10.81 5.21 -8.54
CA GLY A 125 -9.67 5.41 -9.44
C GLY A 125 -9.54 6.84 -9.95
N ALA A 126 -10.66 7.53 -10.22
CA ALA A 126 -10.65 8.92 -10.66
C ALA A 126 -10.11 9.86 -9.57
N LEU A 127 -10.41 9.60 -8.29
CA LEU A 127 -9.83 10.36 -7.18
C LEU A 127 -8.31 10.21 -7.13
N ALA A 128 -7.81 8.97 -7.25
CA ALA A 128 -6.37 8.71 -7.27
C ALA A 128 -5.67 9.39 -8.47
N SER A 129 -6.28 9.34 -9.65
CA SER A 129 -5.79 10.06 -10.83
C SER A 129 -5.79 11.57 -10.64
N ALA A 130 -6.86 12.14 -10.08
CA ALA A 130 -6.96 13.57 -9.81
C ALA A 130 -5.85 14.03 -8.85
N LEU A 131 -5.65 13.33 -7.73
CA LEU A 131 -4.56 13.59 -6.79
C LEU A 131 -3.18 13.48 -7.44
N TYR A 132 -2.98 12.51 -8.34
CA TYR A 132 -1.73 12.38 -9.08
C TYR A 132 -1.49 13.57 -10.02
N THR A 133 -2.51 13.99 -10.77
CA THR A 133 -2.39 15.12 -11.71
C THR A 133 -2.15 16.45 -11.02
N THR A 134 -2.67 16.63 -9.79
CA THR A 134 -2.51 17.86 -9.02
C THR A 134 -1.30 17.84 -8.08
N ARG A 135 -0.45 16.81 -8.13
CA ARG A 135 0.71 16.67 -7.23
C ARG A 135 1.65 17.86 -7.23
N ASP A 136 1.84 18.53 -8.37
CA ASP A 136 2.77 19.66 -8.47
C ASP A 136 2.12 20.94 -7.92
N ALA A 137 0.80 21.10 -8.07
CA ALA A 137 0.03 22.12 -7.37
C ALA A 137 0.05 21.91 -5.84
N MET A 138 -0.10 20.66 -5.36
CA MET A 138 0.03 20.32 -3.94
C MET A 138 1.43 20.64 -3.40
N LYS A 139 2.50 20.38 -4.17
CA LYS A 139 3.88 20.76 -3.76
C LYS A 139 4.07 22.27 -3.72
N ALA A 140 3.46 23.02 -4.64
CA ALA A 140 3.53 24.48 -4.62
C ALA A 140 2.76 25.06 -3.42
N ARG A 141 1.57 24.52 -3.12
CA ARG A 141 0.71 24.94 -2.00
C ARG A 141 1.32 24.58 -0.64
N TRP A 142 1.84 23.36 -0.52
CA TRP A 142 2.48 22.81 0.67
C TRP A 142 3.89 22.32 0.32
N PRO A 143 4.90 23.20 0.37
CA PRO A 143 6.28 22.86 0.02
C PRO A 143 6.86 21.78 0.93
N THR A 144 6.55 21.85 2.23
CA THR A 144 7.07 20.87 3.18
C THR A 144 6.34 19.52 3.04
N PRO A 145 7.04 18.39 3.09
CA PRO A 145 6.40 17.07 3.06
C PRO A 145 5.40 16.84 4.19
N ALA A 146 5.66 17.38 5.38
CA ALA A 146 4.80 17.23 6.54
C ALA A 146 3.46 17.97 6.37
N ASP A 147 3.47 19.24 5.92
CA ASP A 147 2.24 20.00 5.70
C ASP A 147 1.37 19.33 4.63
N ARG A 148 1.99 18.89 3.53
CA ARG A 148 1.31 18.22 2.43
C ARG A 148 0.68 16.91 2.87
N ARG A 149 1.38 16.11 3.68
CA ARG A 149 0.83 14.88 4.25
C ARG A 149 -0.39 15.19 5.11
N ARG A 150 -0.28 16.13 6.06
CA ARG A 150 -1.40 16.47 6.94
C ARG A 150 -2.63 16.96 6.16
N ALA A 151 -2.42 17.77 5.13
CA ALA A 151 -3.50 18.21 4.26
C ALA A 151 -4.20 17.03 3.58
N ILE A 152 -3.41 16.10 3.01
CA ILE A 152 -3.93 14.88 2.36
C ILE A 152 -4.63 13.97 3.38
N ASP A 153 -4.01 13.68 4.53
CA ASP A 153 -4.57 12.81 5.57
C ASP A 153 -5.89 13.36 6.09
N THR A 154 -5.97 14.68 6.32
CA THR A 154 -7.21 15.35 6.75
C THR A 154 -8.28 15.27 5.67
N ALA A 155 -7.91 15.44 4.40
CA ALA A 155 -8.84 15.37 3.29
C ALA A 155 -9.40 13.96 3.07
N LEU A 156 -8.55 12.94 3.23
CA LEU A 156 -8.89 11.53 3.01
C LEU A 156 -9.49 10.84 4.25
N ALA A 157 -9.52 11.51 5.41
CA ALA A 157 -10.14 10.99 6.62
C ALA A 157 -11.65 10.74 6.41
N PRO A 158 -12.29 9.87 7.22
CA PRO A 158 -13.73 9.67 7.17
C PRO A 158 -14.49 11.00 7.33
N GLY A 159 -15.36 11.33 6.37
CA GLY A 159 -16.09 12.61 6.31
C GLY A 159 -15.24 13.82 5.89
N GLY A 160 -13.97 13.61 5.53
CA GLY A 160 -13.09 14.63 4.98
C GLY A 160 -13.51 15.09 3.59
N ALA A 161 -12.92 16.20 3.12
CA ALA A 161 -13.28 16.82 1.85
C ALA A 161 -13.12 15.89 0.63
N LEU A 162 -12.20 14.92 0.72
CA LEU A 162 -11.85 13.95 -0.31
C LEU A 162 -12.00 12.50 0.19
N ASP A 163 -12.94 12.24 1.11
CA ASP A 163 -13.19 10.88 1.63
C ASP A 163 -13.26 9.86 0.47
N PRO A 164 -12.40 8.82 0.44
CA PRO A 164 -12.39 7.82 -0.63
C PRO A 164 -13.71 7.07 -0.83
N LEU A 165 -14.59 7.05 0.17
CA LEU A 165 -15.90 6.42 0.10
C LEU A 165 -16.99 7.35 -0.45
N ASP A 166 -16.69 8.64 -0.64
CA ASP A 166 -17.55 9.57 -1.37
C ASP A 166 -17.33 9.44 -2.88
N GLY A 167 -18.38 9.03 -3.60
CA GLY A 167 -18.35 8.88 -5.06
C GLY A 167 -18.11 10.19 -5.85
N ALA A 168 -18.23 11.35 -5.20
CA ALA A 168 -17.96 12.67 -5.77
C ALA A 168 -16.60 13.25 -5.36
N ALA A 169 -15.81 12.57 -4.53
CA ALA A 169 -14.53 13.09 -4.01
C ALA A 169 -13.56 13.53 -5.13
N ALA A 170 -13.53 12.80 -6.25
CA ALA A 170 -12.69 13.14 -7.39
C ALA A 170 -12.97 14.54 -7.96
N ASP A 171 -14.23 14.97 -7.94
CA ASP A 171 -14.65 16.27 -8.49
C ASP A 171 -14.35 17.44 -7.54
N LYS A 172 -13.98 17.12 -6.28
CA LYS A 172 -13.70 18.10 -5.22
C LYS A 172 -12.23 18.45 -5.09
N VAL A 173 -11.32 17.77 -5.80
CA VAL A 173 -9.87 17.93 -5.64
C VAL A 173 -9.40 19.37 -5.90
N ASP A 174 -9.88 19.99 -6.97
CA ASP A 174 -9.50 21.37 -7.29
C ASP A 174 -10.05 22.38 -6.27
N ALA A 175 -11.30 22.19 -5.83
CA ALA A 175 -11.91 23.02 -4.80
C ALA A 175 -11.20 22.86 -3.45
N TRP A 176 -10.81 21.64 -3.09
CA TRP A 176 -10.02 21.35 -1.89
C TRP A 176 -8.64 22.02 -1.94
N LEU A 177 -7.95 21.96 -3.08
CA LEU A 177 -6.67 22.65 -3.27
C LEU A 177 -6.76 24.17 -3.12
N ALA A 178 -7.83 24.75 -3.66
CA ALA A 178 -8.11 26.17 -3.57
C ALA A 178 -8.63 26.60 -2.19
N SER A 179 -9.06 25.65 -1.34
CA SER A 179 -9.61 25.97 -0.04
C SER A 179 -8.57 26.60 0.89
N GLU A 180 -9.02 27.55 1.70
CA GLU A 180 -8.31 27.94 2.90
C GLU A 180 -8.45 26.81 3.91
N VAL A 181 -7.58 25.80 3.81
CA VAL A 181 -7.46 24.77 4.84
C VAL A 181 -7.06 25.51 6.12
N ALA A 182 -8.00 25.58 7.07
CA ALA A 182 -7.72 26.14 8.38
C ALA A 182 -6.51 25.42 8.96
N SER A 183 -5.45 26.17 9.24
CA SER A 183 -4.29 25.66 9.95
C SER A 183 -4.79 25.08 11.27
N GLN A 184 -4.75 23.75 11.43
CA GLN A 184 -4.95 23.19 12.75
C GLN A 184 -3.83 23.74 13.65
N PRO A 185 -4.16 24.21 14.86
CA PRO A 185 -3.15 24.74 15.75
C PRO A 185 -2.11 23.64 16.01
N PRO A 186 -0.81 24.01 16.12
CA PRO A 186 0.22 23.05 16.47
C PRO A 186 -0.16 22.35 17.79
N ARG A 187 -0.02 21.03 17.82
CA ARG A 187 -0.30 20.22 19.00
C ARG A 187 1.01 19.75 19.58
N LEU A 188 1.22 20.04 20.85
CA LEU A 188 2.34 19.52 21.63
C LEU A 188 1.80 18.54 22.68
N GLU A 189 2.27 17.31 22.63
CA GLU A 189 1.90 16.27 23.61
C GLU A 189 3.17 15.81 24.33
N THR A 190 3.11 15.74 25.65
CA THR A 190 4.19 15.16 26.45
C THR A 190 3.94 13.67 26.64
N ILE A 191 4.98 12.87 26.38
CA ILE A 191 5.04 11.45 26.71
C ILE A 191 6.06 11.28 27.82
N ARG A 192 5.57 10.89 28.99
CA ARG A 192 6.43 10.45 30.10
C ARG A 192 6.82 9.00 29.86
N LEU A 193 8.11 8.77 29.71
CA LEU A 193 8.67 7.44 29.58
C LEU A 193 8.73 6.79 30.97
N THR A 194 8.45 5.50 31.03
CA THR A 194 8.48 4.72 32.27
C THR A 194 9.81 3.99 32.44
N SER A 195 10.51 3.72 31.34
CA SER A 195 11.79 3.02 31.30
C SER A 195 12.47 3.32 29.94
N PRO A 196 13.76 2.94 29.76
CA PRO A 196 14.41 2.97 28.45
C PRO A 196 13.99 1.81 27.53
N ASP A 197 13.16 0.87 27.99
CA ASP A 197 12.70 -0.27 27.20
C ASP A 197 11.50 0.16 26.32
N PRO A 198 11.61 0.07 24.98
CA PRO A 198 10.51 0.43 24.10
C PRO A 198 9.28 -0.49 24.21
N ASP A 199 9.38 -1.66 24.85
CA ASP A 199 8.24 -2.55 25.09
C ASP A 199 7.39 -2.10 26.29
N ASP A 200 7.90 -1.19 27.13
CA ASP A 200 7.15 -0.56 28.22
C ASP A 200 6.32 0.66 27.76
N LEU A 201 6.38 1.02 26.47
CA LEU A 201 5.57 2.10 25.91
C LEU A 201 4.08 1.78 26.03
N THR A 202 3.32 2.70 26.62
CA THR A 202 1.86 2.60 26.61
C THR A 202 1.33 2.58 25.17
N LEU A 203 0.17 1.94 24.95
CA LEU A 203 -0.49 1.95 23.63
C LEU A 203 -0.74 3.38 23.11
N ARG A 204 -1.00 4.34 24.00
CA ARG A 204 -1.14 5.76 23.63
C ARG A 204 0.19 6.33 23.15
N ALA A 205 1.29 6.09 23.86
CA ALA A 205 2.61 6.59 23.49
C ALA A 205 3.09 6.01 22.15
N ALA A 206 2.95 4.69 21.97
CA ALA A 206 3.28 4.03 20.71
C ALA A 206 2.45 4.57 19.53
N ARG A 207 1.14 4.79 19.73
CA ARG A 207 0.27 5.40 18.72
C ARG A 207 0.71 6.82 18.38
N LEU A 208 0.97 7.66 19.38
CA LEU A 208 1.43 9.04 19.18
C LEU A 208 2.77 9.10 18.46
N LEU A 209 3.72 8.22 18.79
CA LEU A 209 5.02 8.12 18.09
C LEU A 209 4.85 7.79 16.60
N GLY A 210 3.88 6.96 16.24
CA GLY A 210 3.53 6.69 14.84
C GLY A 210 2.87 7.86 14.11
N GLU A 211 2.22 8.76 14.85
CA GLU A 211 1.50 9.93 14.34
C GLU A 211 2.35 11.22 14.28
N ALA A 212 3.43 11.29 15.05
CA ALA A 212 4.20 12.53 15.26
C ALA A 212 4.96 13.02 14.03
N ASP A 213 4.93 14.33 13.79
CA ASP A 213 5.75 15.01 12.78
C ASP A 213 7.12 15.40 13.35
N HIS A 214 7.14 15.78 14.63
CA HIS A 214 8.32 16.22 15.35
C HIS A 214 8.47 15.50 16.69
N ILE A 215 9.69 15.10 17.01
CA ILE A 215 10.03 14.46 18.29
C ILE A 215 11.13 15.29 18.92
N PHE A 216 10.81 15.91 20.04
CA PHE A 216 11.74 16.61 20.91
C PHE A 216 12.07 15.68 22.08
N HIS A 217 13.37 15.50 22.36
CA HIS A 217 13.80 14.63 23.43
C HIS A 217 15.18 15.06 23.96
N PRO A 218 15.47 14.85 25.26
CA PRO A 218 16.83 14.99 25.77
C PRO A 218 17.74 13.88 25.23
N ALA A 219 19.05 14.11 25.32
CA ALA A 219 20.06 13.23 24.71
C ALA A 219 20.14 11.82 25.34
N ASP A 220 19.57 11.63 26.52
CA ASP A 220 19.56 10.39 27.30
C ASP A 220 18.41 9.43 26.95
N VAL A 221 17.44 9.86 26.14
CA VAL A 221 16.35 9.00 25.68
C VAL A 221 16.90 7.87 24.80
N ALA A 222 16.52 6.64 25.15
CA ALA A 222 17.00 5.44 24.47
C ALA A 222 16.71 5.48 22.95
N PRO A 223 17.70 5.24 22.07
CA PRO A 223 17.51 5.22 20.63
C PRO A 223 16.43 4.23 20.16
N ALA A 224 16.23 3.14 20.90
CA ALA A 224 15.21 2.13 20.61
C ALA A 224 13.78 2.68 20.76
N ILE A 225 13.54 3.64 21.66
CA ILE A 225 12.26 4.34 21.80
C ILE A 225 12.06 5.31 20.63
N ILE A 226 13.10 6.09 20.29
CA ILE A 226 13.06 7.04 19.16
C ILE A 226 12.79 6.30 17.84
N ALA A 227 13.31 5.07 17.69
CA ALA A 227 13.09 4.22 16.53
C ALA A 227 11.63 3.73 16.38
N ARG A 228 10.79 3.81 17.43
CA ARG A 228 9.35 3.48 17.35
C ARG A 228 8.54 4.54 16.64
N ALA A 229 9.08 5.75 16.49
CA ALA A 229 8.41 6.78 15.74
C ALA A 229 8.44 6.52 14.23
N ARG A 230 7.57 7.22 13.49
CA ARG A 230 7.58 7.16 12.03
C ARG A 230 8.97 7.48 11.47
N ALA A 231 9.34 6.78 10.39
CA ALA A 231 10.69 6.85 9.83
C ALA A 231 11.11 8.29 9.45
N ASP A 232 10.16 9.10 8.98
CA ASP A 232 10.37 10.45 8.48
C ASP A 232 10.00 11.56 9.48
N ALA A 233 9.72 11.24 10.75
CA ALA A 233 9.60 12.25 11.79
C ALA A 233 10.92 13.00 11.98
N VAL A 234 10.83 14.32 12.11
CA VAL A 234 11.99 15.17 12.41
C VAL A 234 12.33 15.01 13.89
N ARG A 235 13.60 14.71 14.17
CA ARG A 235 14.10 14.47 15.53
C ARG A 235 14.92 15.69 15.97
N HIS A 236 14.59 16.22 17.13
CA HIS A 236 15.22 17.37 17.73
C HIS A 236 15.77 16.96 19.10
N VAL A 237 17.09 17.01 19.26
CA VAL A 237 17.70 16.87 20.59
C VAL A 237 17.54 18.22 21.30
N ALA A 238 16.87 18.21 22.44
CA ALA A 238 16.58 19.41 23.22
C ALA A 238 16.50 19.07 24.72
N ASP A 239 16.99 19.98 25.57
CA ASP A 239 17.01 19.78 27.02
C ASP A 239 15.72 20.27 27.71
N ALA A 240 14.79 20.84 26.95
CA ALA A 240 13.51 21.30 27.45
C ALA A 240 12.41 21.22 26.38
N THR A 241 11.16 21.15 26.85
CA THR A 241 9.96 21.24 26.03
C THR A 241 9.99 22.51 25.16
N PRO A 242 9.68 22.42 23.86
CA PRO A 242 9.69 23.58 22.97
C PRO A 242 8.63 24.61 23.40
N GLN A 243 9.03 25.89 23.47
CA GLN A 243 8.13 26.99 23.83
C GLN A 243 7.08 27.27 22.74
N GLU A 244 7.46 27.05 21.48
CA GLU A 244 6.56 27.07 20.32
C GLU A 244 6.72 25.76 19.55
N ALA A 245 5.62 25.02 19.41
CA ALA A 245 5.62 23.78 18.64
C ALA A 245 5.47 24.08 17.14
N PRO A 246 6.26 23.41 16.27
CA PRO A 246 6.03 23.44 14.84
C PRO A 246 4.61 22.96 14.48
N ALA A 247 4.14 23.34 13.28
CA ALA A 247 2.85 22.91 12.77
C ALA A 247 2.74 21.37 12.73
N GLY A 248 1.58 20.84 13.15
CA GLY A 248 1.34 19.39 13.23
C GLY A 248 1.46 18.85 14.66
N LEU A 249 1.76 17.56 14.78
CA LEU A 249 1.92 16.88 16.07
C LEU A 249 3.40 16.85 16.47
N SER A 250 3.72 17.57 17.54
CA SER A 250 5.01 17.54 18.21
C SER A 250 4.91 16.71 19.49
N LEU A 251 5.89 15.86 19.74
CA LEU A 251 6.03 15.12 20.99
C LEU A 251 7.22 15.64 21.79
N TRP A 252 7.04 15.84 23.09
CA TRP A 252 8.14 15.94 24.05
C TRP A 252 8.27 14.61 24.78
N LEU A 253 9.44 13.97 24.68
CA LEU A 253 9.77 12.76 25.44
C LEU A 253 10.45 13.17 26.74
N GLU A 254 9.77 12.92 27.85
CA GLU A 254 10.26 13.21 29.19
C GLU A 254 10.74 11.91 29.83
N MET A 255 12.03 11.86 30.18
CA MET A 255 12.57 10.78 31.01
C MET A 255 12.02 10.90 32.44
N PRO A 256 11.86 9.78 33.17
CA PRO A 256 11.52 9.84 34.57
C PRO A 256 12.63 10.57 35.35
N ASP A 257 12.25 11.36 36.36
CA ASP A 257 13.17 12.21 37.15
C ASP A 257 14.27 11.43 37.92
N ASP A 258 14.19 10.08 37.94
CA ASP A 258 15.15 9.19 38.60
C ASP A 258 15.79 8.23 37.56
N CYS A 259 16.93 8.63 36.98
CA CYS A 259 17.89 7.75 36.30
C CYS A 259 19.33 8.18 36.58
#